data_AF-A0A9P7GWE9-F1
#
_entry.id   AF-A0A9P7GWE9-F1
#
_cell.length_a   1.000
_cell.length_b   1.000
_cell.length_c   1.000
_cell.angle_alpha   90.00
_cell.angle_beta   90.00
_cell.angle_gamma   90.00
#
_symmetry.space_group_name_H-M   'P 1'
#
loop_
_entity.id
_entity.type
_entity.pdbx_description
1 polymer ?
#
loop_
_entity_poly.entity_id
_entity_poly.type
_entity_poly.pdbx_seq_one_letter_code
_entity_poly.pdbx_strand_id
1 'polypeptide(L)'
;MSATFANSYDPKSASEQPVALPSAPPLFLSEFEVLQPPLSRRGTGPGIILILPPPEDLNLRTEGVKPLDPEPVQKWAEEGFAVAGVTPKSPDWSFQQSLESCIDSLVGLEQLDISEKFAIIVYDPKLVTSIISSVAKDPRIAGLVFYGSSPSLDDFHIPTMAHLTVGSTSGTSTPSFTTHVYPSPSPYFVLPQVVEYDPGSSSLSHSRTLVFLRKWLGGPTFDLEAIWEEHTYFEFEDRSVAKTMGTMVVCL
;
A
#
# COMPACT_ATOMS: atom_id res chain seq x y z
N MET A 1 22.26 11.54 -47.29
CA MET A 1 22.91 11.04 -46.07
C MET A 1 22.37 9.64 -45.85
N SER A 2 23.22 8.62 -46.02
CA SER A 2 22.82 7.22 -45.95
C SER A 2 22.48 6.83 -44.51
N ALA A 3 21.23 6.46 -44.26
CA ALA A 3 20.84 5.81 -43.02
C ALA A 3 21.53 4.44 -42.97
N THR A 4 22.43 4.27 -42.02
CA THR A 4 23.13 3.00 -41.80
C THR A 4 22.21 2.17 -40.91
N PHE A 5 21.43 1.27 -41.51
CA PHE A 5 20.62 0.33 -40.74
C PHE A 5 21.57 -0.66 -40.05
N ALA A 6 21.58 -0.68 -38.72
CA ALA A 6 22.31 -1.67 -37.96
C ALA A 6 21.74 -3.07 -38.26
N ASN A 7 22.57 -3.97 -38.81
CA ASN A 7 22.16 -5.30 -39.29
C ASN A 7 21.92 -6.35 -38.17
N SER A 8 22.02 -5.96 -36.89
CA SER A 8 21.75 -6.86 -35.77
C SER A 8 21.33 -6.06 -34.55
N TYR A 9 20.25 -6.49 -33.91
CA TYR A 9 19.80 -5.98 -32.61
C TYR A 9 20.92 -6.18 -31.56
N ASP A 10 21.33 -5.10 -30.89
CA ASP A 10 22.30 -5.14 -29.80
C ASP A 10 21.62 -4.76 -28.47
N PRO A 11 21.35 -5.74 -27.58
CA PRO A 11 20.70 -5.50 -26.29
C PRO A 11 21.57 -4.71 -25.29
N LYS A 12 22.84 -4.48 -25.59
CA LYS A 12 23.75 -3.68 -24.72
C LYS A 12 23.95 -2.25 -25.24
N SER A 13 23.28 -1.87 -26.33
CA SER A 13 23.34 -0.52 -26.85
C SER A 13 22.77 0.50 -25.87
N ALA A 14 23.21 1.75 -25.97
CA ALA A 14 22.71 2.84 -25.13
C ALA A 14 21.21 3.14 -25.37
N SER A 15 20.70 2.82 -26.57
CA SER A 15 19.28 2.93 -26.94
C SER A 15 18.41 1.81 -26.35
N GLU A 16 19.00 0.70 -25.91
CA GLU A 16 18.30 -0.48 -25.33
C GLU A 16 18.49 -0.60 -23.82
N GLN A 17 18.82 0.49 -23.13
CA GLN A 17 18.81 0.49 -21.67
C GLN A 17 17.36 0.57 -21.16
N PRO A 18 16.96 -0.30 -20.22
CA PRO A 18 15.61 -0.28 -19.68
C PRO A 18 15.36 1.03 -18.92
N VAL A 19 14.10 1.47 -18.90
CA VAL A 19 13.70 2.59 -18.05
C VAL A 19 13.97 2.21 -16.60
N ALA A 20 14.73 3.05 -15.89
CA ALA A 20 15.07 2.80 -14.50
C ALA A 20 13.79 2.72 -13.65
N LEU A 21 13.64 1.61 -12.92
CA LEU A 21 12.54 1.48 -11.99
C LEU A 21 12.73 2.45 -10.82
N PRO A 22 11.65 3.07 -10.32
CA PRO A 22 11.70 3.84 -9.08
C PRO A 22 12.27 2.95 -7.97
N SER A 23 13.35 3.40 -7.36
CA SER A 23 14.02 2.67 -6.28
C SER A 23 14.32 3.66 -5.16
N ALA A 24 13.64 3.49 -4.04
CA ALA A 24 13.88 4.23 -2.82
C ALA A 24 14.09 3.22 -1.68
N PRO A 25 15.25 3.25 -0.99
CA PRO A 25 15.48 2.35 0.14
C PRO A 25 14.54 2.72 1.30
N PRO A 26 14.04 1.72 2.07
CA PRO A 26 13.30 1.99 3.28
C PRO A 26 14.17 2.73 4.30
N LEU A 27 13.59 3.72 4.96
CA LEU A 27 14.19 4.48 6.05
C LEU A 27 13.66 3.92 7.37
N PHE A 28 14.55 3.39 8.21
CA PHE A 28 14.17 2.88 9.53
C PHE A 28 14.20 4.02 10.54
N LEU A 29 13.03 4.42 11.03
CA LEU A 29 12.89 5.49 12.04
C LEU A 29 13.21 4.95 13.44
N SER A 30 12.81 3.70 13.69
CA SER A 30 13.10 2.95 14.91
C SER A 30 13.11 1.44 14.63
N GLU A 31 13.29 0.61 15.66
CA GLU A 31 13.16 -0.85 15.53
C GLU A 31 11.74 -1.32 15.17
N PHE A 32 10.75 -0.42 15.28
CA PHE A 32 9.33 -0.71 15.12
C PHE A 32 8.68 0.10 14.00
N GLU A 33 9.36 1.14 13.51
CA GLU A 33 8.81 2.08 12.53
C GLU A 33 9.70 2.12 11.29
N VAL A 34 9.08 1.84 10.14
CA VAL A 34 9.71 1.89 8.83
C VAL A 34 8.98 2.91 7.96
N LEU A 35 9.74 3.75 7.27
CA LEU A 35 9.23 4.73 6.34
C LEU A 35 9.68 4.34 4.94
N GLN A 36 8.74 4.13 4.04
CA GLN A 36 8.98 3.74 2.66
C GLN A 36 8.46 4.86 1.74
N PRO A 37 9.35 5.55 1.01
CA PRO A 37 8.95 6.49 -0.03
C PRO A 37 8.19 5.76 -1.16
N PRO A 38 7.33 6.47 -1.91
CA PRO A 38 6.56 5.88 -2.99
C PRO A 38 7.50 5.28 -4.05
N LEU A 39 7.20 4.04 -4.45
CA LEU A 39 7.92 3.28 -5.47
C LEU A 39 7.18 3.32 -6.81
N SER A 40 6.37 4.36 -7.04
CA SER A 40 5.74 4.59 -8.34
C SER A 40 6.58 5.54 -9.19
N ARG A 41 6.38 5.51 -10.51
CA ARG A 41 7.05 6.44 -11.46
C ARG A 41 6.79 7.91 -11.18
N ARG A 42 5.67 8.22 -10.53
CA ARG A 42 5.33 9.59 -10.12
C ARG A 42 6.34 10.13 -9.12
N GLY A 43 6.95 9.26 -8.31
CA GLY A 43 7.90 9.64 -7.27
C GLY A 43 7.29 10.43 -6.11
N THR A 44 5.99 10.76 -6.18
CA THR A 44 5.24 11.43 -5.12
C THR A 44 3.88 10.78 -4.89
N GLY A 45 3.41 10.81 -3.65
CA GLY A 45 2.19 10.12 -3.24
C GLY A 45 1.58 10.65 -1.95
N PRO A 46 0.29 10.37 -1.70
CA PRO A 46 -0.31 10.67 -0.41
C PRO A 46 0.23 9.73 0.67
N GLY A 47 0.19 10.20 1.91
CA GLY A 47 0.70 9.47 3.07
C GLY A 47 -0.31 8.47 3.63
N ILE A 48 0.15 7.26 3.89
CA ILE A 48 -0.61 6.24 4.62
C ILE A 48 0.23 5.64 5.75
N ILE A 49 -0.45 5.20 6.79
CA ILE A 49 0.15 4.58 7.97
C ILE A 49 -0.39 3.16 8.10
N LEU A 50 0.49 2.18 8.16
CA LEU A 50 0.16 0.76 8.31
C LEU A 50 0.48 0.31 9.73
N ILE A 51 -0.48 -0.31 10.41
CA ILE A 51 -0.26 -0.98 11.69
C ILE A 51 -0.21 -2.47 11.43
N LEU A 52 0.98 -3.05 11.58
CA LEU A 52 1.26 -4.45 11.31
C LEU A 52 1.28 -5.26 12.62
N PRO A 53 0.76 -6.49 12.62
CA PRO A 53 0.86 -7.37 13.76
C PRO A 53 2.34 -7.78 14.00
N PRO A 54 2.75 -7.97 15.26
CA PRO A 54 4.09 -8.47 15.55
C PRO A 54 4.26 -9.89 14.98
N PRO A 55 5.48 -10.26 14.54
CA PRO A 55 5.73 -11.57 13.93
C PRO A 55 5.47 -12.74 14.89
N GLU A 56 5.48 -12.49 16.21
CA GLU A 56 5.19 -13.47 17.27
C GLU A 56 3.71 -13.88 17.31
N ASP A 57 2.81 -13.01 16.85
CA ASP A 57 1.37 -13.27 16.76
C ASP A 57 0.96 -13.96 15.45
N LEU A 58 1.91 -14.17 14.54
CA LEU A 58 1.67 -14.71 13.20
C LEU A 58 2.18 -16.14 13.05
N ASN A 59 1.38 -16.97 12.38
CA ASN A 59 1.82 -18.28 11.92
C ASN A 59 2.61 -18.11 10.62
N LEU A 60 3.90 -17.79 10.77
CA LEU A 60 4.79 -17.55 9.64
C LEU A 60 5.02 -18.83 8.83
N ARG A 61 4.97 -18.69 7.51
CA ARG A 61 5.30 -19.76 6.56
C ARG A 61 6.81 -19.96 6.55
N THR A 62 7.25 -21.12 7.03
CA THR A 62 8.68 -21.52 7.05
C THR A 62 9.08 -22.38 5.87
N GLU A 63 8.12 -22.98 5.16
CA GLU A 63 8.34 -23.92 4.06
C GLU A 63 7.49 -23.60 2.83
N GLY A 64 8.01 -23.89 1.63
CA GLY A 64 7.33 -23.70 0.36
C GLY A 64 7.82 -22.50 -0.46
N VAL A 65 7.22 -22.32 -1.63
CA VAL A 65 7.54 -21.19 -2.53
C VAL A 65 7.01 -19.91 -1.90
N LYS A 66 7.87 -18.89 -1.77
CA LYS A 66 7.48 -17.56 -1.32
C LYS A 66 6.39 -17.02 -2.26
N PRO A 67 5.25 -16.53 -1.75
CA PRO A 67 4.26 -15.87 -2.58
C PRO A 67 4.91 -14.74 -3.40
N LEU A 68 4.39 -14.53 -4.61
CA LEU A 68 4.85 -13.44 -5.49
C LEU A 68 4.45 -12.07 -4.95
N ASP A 69 3.42 -12.03 -4.09
CA ASP A 69 2.96 -10.80 -3.46
C ASP A 69 4.00 -10.23 -2.50
N PRO A 70 4.34 -8.93 -2.61
CA PRO A 70 5.23 -8.26 -1.69
C PRO A 70 4.58 -8.02 -0.32
N GLU A 71 5.42 -7.78 0.68
CA GLU A 71 5.00 -7.40 2.04
C GLU A 71 4.18 -6.10 2.01
N PRO A 72 3.24 -5.88 2.97
CA PRO A 72 2.31 -4.75 2.90
C PRO A 72 2.95 -3.37 2.71
N VAL A 73 4.08 -3.09 3.36
CA VAL A 73 4.79 -1.80 3.23
C VAL A 73 5.26 -1.57 1.80
N GLN A 74 5.87 -2.57 1.19
CA GLN A 74 6.34 -2.51 -0.19
C GLN A 74 5.16 -2.49 -1.15
N LYS A 75 4.14 -3.34 -0.92
CA LYS A 75 2.93 -3.43 -1.74
C LYS A 75 2.24 -2.06 -1.90
N TRP A 76 2.07 -1.33 -0.80
CA TRP A 76 1.45 0.00 -0.85
C TRP A 76 2.38 1.08 -1.42
N ALA A 77 3.69 0.93 -1.28
CA ALA A 77 4.63 1.86 -1.88
C ALA A 77 4.67 1.72 -3.41
N GLU A 78 4.58 0.50 -3.93
CA GLU A 78 4.50 0.21 -5.38
C GLU A 78 3.24 0.83 -6.01
N GLU A 79 2.13 0.87 -5.27
CA GLU A 79 0.87 1.55 -5.64
C GLU A 79 0.98 3.09 -5.65
N GLY A 80 2.13 3.63 -5.23
CA GLY A 80 2.45 5.06 -5.26
C GLY A 80 2.06 5.84 -4.01
N PHE A 81 1.92 5.18 -2.85
CA PHE A 81 1.74 5.85 -1.57
C PHE A 81 3.08 6.04 -0.85
N ALA A 82 3.18 7.11 -0.04
CA ALA A 82 4.24 7.22 0.96
C ALA A 82 3.79 6.47 2.22
N VAL A 83 4.54 5.47 2.65
CA VAL A 83 4.07 4.48 3.64
C VAL A 83 4.89 4.56 4.91
N ALA A 84 4.24 4.75 6.05
CA ALA A 84 4.84 4.53 7.37
C ALA A 84 4.29 3.24 7.98
N GLY A 85 5.11 2.20 8.13
CA GLY A 85 4.75 0.94 8.77
C GLY A 85 5.16 0.90 10.23
N VAL A 86 4.24 0.56 11.12
CA VAL A 86 4.46 0.42 12.57
C VAL A 86 4.20 -1.02 12.98
N THR A 87 5.15 -1.65 13.68
CA THR A 87 5.04 -3.00 14.23
C THR A 87 5.21 -2.95 15.76
N PRO A 88 4.12 -2.92 16.54
CA PRO A 88 4.19 -2.84 17.99
C PRO A 88 4.82 -4.11 18.58
N LYS A 89 5.98 -3.98 19.25
CA LYS A 89 6.64 -5.10 19.95
C LYS A 89 6.77 -4.90 21.46
N SER A 90 6.55 -3.68 21.97
CA SER A 90 6.68 -3.37 23.39
C SER A 90 5.31 -3.31 24.08
N PRO A 91 5.15 -3.88 25.29
CA PRO A 91 3.92 -3.75 26.08
C PRO A 91 3.62 -2.30 26.47
N ASP A 92 4.64 -1.43 26.50
CA ASP A 92 4.50 0.00 26.81
C ASP A 92 4.24 0.88 25.57
N TRP A 93 4.02 0.26 24.41
CA TRP A 93 3.82 1.00 23.16
C TRP A 93 2.54 1.84 23.20
N SER A 94 2.68 3.12 22.84
CA SER A 94 1.58 4.07 22.71
C SER A 94 1.31 4.39 21.24
N PHE A 95 0.11 4.05 20.77
CA PHE A 95 -0.33 4.36 19.41
C PHE A 95 -0.22 5.86 19.09
N GLN A 96 -0.58 6.74 20.02
CA GLN A 96 -0.56 8.19 19.78
C GLN A 96 0.85 8.71 19.49
N GLN A 97 1.86 8.23 20.24
CA GLN A 97 3.24 8.65 20.05
C GLN A 97 3.79 8.18 18.70
N SER A 98 3.51 6.92 18.33
CA SER A 98 3.87 6.41 17.01
C SER A 98 3.14 7.12 15.88
N LEU A 99 1.86 7.47 16.09
CA LEU A 99 1.09 8.23 15.11
C LEU A 99 1.71 9.61 14.84
N GLU A 100 2.08 10.33 15.90
CA GLU A 100 2.77 11.63 15.80
C GLU A 100 4.13 11.49 15.11
N SER A 101 4.96 10.53 15.54
CA SER A 101 6.25 10.20 14.92
C SER A 101 6.13 9.89 13.42
N CYS A 102 5.15 9.06 13.05
CA CYS A 102 4.91 8.68 11.66
C CYS A 102 4.44 9.85 10.81
N ILE A 103 3.53 10.69 11.33
CA ILE A 103 3.06 11.88 10.61
C ILE A 103 4.20 12.86 10.41
N ASP A 104 4.98 13.17 11.45
CA ASP A 104 6.10 14.10 11.35
C ASP A 104 7.15 13.62 10.35
N SER A 105 7.42 12.30 10.34
CA SER A 105 8.34 11.68 9.41
C SER A 105 7.82 11.68 7.96
N LEU A 106 6.52 11.43 7.76
CA LEU A 106 5.88 11.52 6.44
C LEU A 106 5.91 12.96 5.91
N VAL A 107 5.59 13.95 6.75
CA VAL A 107 5.63 15.38 6.39
C VAL A 107 7.06 15.84 6.06
N GLY A 108 8.07 15.21 6.65
CA GLY A 108 9.48 15.46 6.32
C GLY A 108 9.94 14.91 4.96
N LEU A 109 9.14 14.09 4.27
CA LEU A 109 9.50 13.58 2.94
C LEU A 109 9.20 14.61 1.85
N GLU A 110 10.19 14.90 1.01
CA GLU A 110 10.00 15.70 -0.21
C GLU A 110 9.03 15.05 -1.21
N GLN A 111 8.87 13.72 -1.12
CA GLN A 111 8.02 12.89 -1.96
C GLN A 111 6.54 12.86 -1.50
N LEU A 112 6.19 13.54 -0.40
CA LEU A 112 4.81 13.60 0.07
C LEU A 112 4.01 14.62 -0.76
N ASP A 113 2.92 14.16 -1.36
CA ASP A 113 2.05 14.99 -2.20
C ASP A 113 1.00 15.75 -1.37
N ILE A 114 0.44 15.09 -0.35
CA ILE A 114 -0.64 15.62 0.48
C ILE A 114 -0.24 15.52 1.95
N SER A 115 0.03 16.66 2.57
CA SER A 115 0.46 16.75 3.99
C SER A 115 -0.69 16.94 4.97
N GLU A 116 -1.90 17.23 4.50
CA GLU A 116 -3.05 17.54 5.36
C GLU A 116 -3.91 16.31 5.70
N LYS A 117 -3.81 15.25 4.89
CA LYS A 117 -4.68 14.07 4.96
C LYS A 117 -3.86 12.80 4.92
N PHE A 118 -4.10 11.95 5.91
CA PHE A 118 -3.50 10.62 6.01
C PHE A 118 -4.59 9.56 6.16
N ALA A 119 -4.28 8.33 5.77
CA ALA A 119 -5.14 7.18 6.05
C ALA A 119 -4.40 6.15 6.88
N ILE A 120 -5.15 5.38 7.66
CA ILE A 120 -4.59 4.32 8.51
C ILE A 120 -5.16 2.98 8.07
N ILE A 121 -4.29 1.98 7.93
CA ILE A 121 -4.66 0.59 7.65
C ILE A 121 -4.17 -0.28 8.80
N VAL A 122 -5.09 -1.00 9.43
CA VAL A 122 -4.82 -1.83 10.62
C VAL A 122 -4.95 -3.30 10.26
N TYR A 123 -3.83 -4.02 10.29
CA TYR A 123 -3.80 -5.47 10.07
C TYR A 123 -3.87 -6.28 11.37
N ASP A 124 -3.59 -5.66 12.52
CA ASP A 124 -3.73 -6.30 13.82
C ASP A 124 -5.15 -6.11 14.41
N PRO A 125 -5.98 -7.16 14.48
CA PRO A 125 -7.33 -7.07 15.01
C PRO A 125 -7.38 -6.66 16.50
N LYS A 126 -6.33 -6.90 17.29
CA LYS A 126 -6.30 -6.58 18.72
C LYS A 126 -6.27 -5.07 18.97
N LEU A 127 -5.70 -4.31 18.03
CA LEU A 127 -5.47 -2.87 18.15
C LEU A 127 -6.61 -2.02 17.59
N VAL A 128 -7.51 -2.61 16.82
CA VAL A 128 -8.60 -1.90 16.10
C VAL A 128 -9.42 -1.00 17.05
N THR A 129 -9.88 -1.52 18.18
CA THR A 129 -10.70 -0.75 19.15
C THR A 129 -9.95 0.44 19.74
N SER A 130 -8.66 0.27 20.04
CA SER A 130 -7.80 1.31 20.60
C SER A 130 -7.54 2.42 19.57
N ILE A 131 -7.29 2.02 18.32
CA ILE A 131 -7.02 2.92 17.20
C ILE A 131 -8.25 3.74 16.85
N ILE A 132 -9.44 3.14 16.73
CA ILE A 132 -10.69 3.87 16.42
C ILE A 132 -10.93 5.00 17.41
N SER A 133 -10.73 4.72 18.71
CA SER A 133 -10.90 5.71 19.78
C SER A 133 -9.90 6.86 19.71
N SER A 134 -8.70 6.61 19.19
CA SER A 134 -7.63 7.60 19.06
C SER A 134 -7.78 8.43 17.79
N VAL A 135 -8.09 7.77 16.67
CA VAL A 135 -8.29 8.40 15.36
C VAL A 135 -9.46 9.37 15.36
N ALA A 136 -10.51 9.12 16.15
CA ALA A 136 -11.62 10.06 16.32
C ALA A 136 -11.19 11.45 16.85
N LYS A 137 -10.00 11.57 17.44
CA LYS A 137 -9.46 12.82 17.99
C LYS A 137 -8.58 13.59 17.01
N ASP A 138 -8.09 12.94 15.96
CA ASP A 138 -7.11 13.49 15.01
C ASP A 138 -7.79 13.88 13.68
N PRO A 139 -8.01 15.17 13.40
CA PRO A 139 -8.70 15.63 12.19
C PRO A 139 -7.90 15.41 10.89
N ARG A 140 -6.61 15.08 11.01
CA ARG A 140 -5.70 14.79 9.89
C ARG A 140 -5.99 13.43 9.24
N ILE A 141 -6.72 12.54 9.92
CA ILE A 141 -7.02 11.21 9.40
C ILE A 141 -8.29 11.26 8.57
N ALA A 142 -8.14 11.09 7.26
CA ALA A 142 -9.22 11.16 6.30
C ALA A 142 -9.95 9.82 6.10
N GLY A 143 -9.34 8.69 6.50
CA GLY A 143 -9.95 7.38 6.39
C GLY A 143 -9.24 6.31 7.20
N LEU A 144 -10.03 5.31 7.64
CA LEU A 144 -9.55 4.16 8.39
C LEU A 144 -9.94 2.86 7.68
N VAL A 145 -9.02 1.92 7.62
CA VAL A 145 -9.25 0.58 7.09
C VAL A 145 -8.75 -0.42 8.12
N PHE A 146 -9.51 -1.48 8.39
CA PHE A 146 -9.04 -2.53 9.29
C PHE A 146 -9.45 -3.93 8.85
N TYR A 147 -8.65 -4.90 9.27
CA TYR A 147 -8.88 -6.33 9.07
C TYR A 147 -9.20 -7.00 10.40
N GLY A 148 -10.24 -7.83 10.43
CA GLY A 148 -10.59 -8.57 11.64
C GLY A 148 -12.08 -8.60 11.94
N SER A 149 -12.43 -8.39 13.20
CA SER A 149 -13.83 -8.38 13.64
C SER A 149 -14.34 -6.95 13.77
N SER A 150 -15.58 -6.73 13.35
CA SER A 150 -16.23 -5.43 13.51
C SER A 150 -16.37 -5.12 15.00
N PRO A 151 -15.84 -4.01 15.50
CA PRO A 151 -16.12 -3.59 16.85
C PRO A 151 -17.58 -3.11 16.94
N SER A 152 -18.16 -3.20 18.12
CA SER A 152 -19.51 -2.72 18.44
C SER A 152 -19.51 -1.21 18.71
N LEU A 153 -19.02 -0.41 17.76
CA LEU A 153 -18.89 1.03 17.93
C LEU A 153 -19.93 1.75 17.06
N ASP A 154 -20.79 2.52 17.73
CA ASP A 154 -21.92 3.22 17.11
C ASP A 154 -21.53 4.58 16.49
N ASP A 155 -20.30 5.08 16.71
CA ASP A 155 -19.87 6.43 16.29
C ASP A 155 -18.58 6.41 15.44
N PHE A 156 -18.69 6.01 14.17
CA PHE A 156 -17.64 6.26 13.18
C PHE A 156 -17.83 7.66 12.57
N HIS A 157 -17.12 8.65 13.13
CA HIS A 157 -17.12 10.03 12.61
C HIS A 157 -16.25 10.21 11.37
N ILE A 158 -15.36 9.26 11.09
CA ILE A 158 -14.53 9.23 9.89
C ILE A 158 -14.96 8.08 8.96
N PRO A 159 -14.79 8.24 7.64
CA PRO A 159 -14.99 7.16 6.70
C PRO A 159 -14.14 5.95 7.09
N THR A 160 -14.78 4.80 7.21
CA THR A 160 -14.14 3.57 7.69
C THR A 160 -14.54 2.37 6.82
N MET A 161 -13.56 1.55 6.45
CA MET A 161 -13.77 0.28 5.74
C MET A 161 -13.28 -0.90 6.57
N ALA A 162 -14.12 -1.92 6.72
CA ALA A 162 -13.82 -3.12 7.48
C ALA A 162 -13.79 -4.35 6.59
N HIS A 163 -12.70 -5.13 6.66
CA HIS A 163 -12.55 -6.42 6.00
C HIS A 163 -12.67 -7.53 7.04
N LEU A 164 -13.79 -8.25 6.99
CA LEU A 164 -14.18 -9.27 7.96
C LEU A 164 -14.06 -10.69 7.41
N THR A 165 -13.86 -11.65 8.31
CA THR A 165 -13.83 -13.08 8.00
C THR A 165 -15.20 -13.74 8.21
N VAL A 166 -15.36 -14.97 7.71
CA VAL A 166 -16.58 -15.75 7.96
C VAL A 166 -16.77 -15.96 9.47
N GLY A 167 -17.98 -15.71 9.97
CA GLY A 167 -18.31 -15.84 11.39
C GLY A 167 -18.22 -14.54 12.19
N SER A 168 -17.67 -13.47 11.62
CA SER A 168 -17.72 -12.13 12.22
C SER A 168 -19.10 -11.51 12.04
N THR A 169 -19.63 -10.87 13.09
CA THR A 169 -20.86 -10.09 13.01
C THR A 169 -20.64 -8.87 12.13
N SER A 170 -21.28 -8.82 10.97
CA SER A 170 -21.27 -7.65 10.10
C SER A 170 -22.17 -6.57 10.73
N GLY A 171 -21.60 -5.45 11.16
CA GLY A 171 -22.38 -4.27 11.57
C GLY A 171 -23.24 -3.75 10.42
N THR A 172 -24.29 -2.98 10.73
CA THR A 172 -25.14 -2.34 9.72
C THR A 172 -24.29 -1.34 8.91
N SER A 173 -24.26 -1.50 7.58
CA SER A 173 -23.52 -0.57 6.72
C SER A 173 -24.17 0.81 6.77
N THR A 174 -23.40 1.80 7.20
CA THR A 174 -23.77 3.22 7.17
C THR A 174 -23.02 3.91 6.03
N PRO A 175 -23.40 5.11 5.58
CA PRO A 175 -22.64 5.83 4.55
C PRO A 175 -21.18 6.12 4.94
N SER A 176 -20.86 6.16 6.24
CA SER A 176 -19.49 6.31 6.76
C SER A 176 -18.80 4.96 7.05
N PHE A 177 -19.51 3.84 7.07
CA PHE A 177 -18.98 2.52 7.42
C PHE A 177 -19.32 1.46 6.36
N THR A 178 -18.28 1.01 5.65
CA THR A 178 -18.40 -0.03 4.63
C THR A 178 -17.78 -1.33 5.11
N THR A 179 -18.53 -2.42 5.03
CA THR A 179 -18.09 -3.74 5.50
C THR A 179 -18.05 -4.74 4.36
N HIS A 180 -16.97 -5.52 4.30
CA HIS A 180 -16.80 -6.60 3.34
C HIS A 180 -16.45 -7.90 4.06
N VAL A 181 -17.18 -8.97 3.77
CA VAL A 181 -16.95 -10.29 4.36
C VAL A 181 -16.28 -11.20 3.32
N TYR A 182 -15.24 -11.91 3.74
CA TYR A 182 -14.43 -12.80 2.91
C TYR A 182 -14.57 -14.25 3.35
N PRO A 183 -14.51 -15.23 2.42
CA PRO A 183 -14.57 -16.66 2.71
C PRO A 183 -13.26 -17.21 3.30
N SER A 184 -12.59 -16.45 4.18
CA SER A 184 -11.34 -16.85 4.83
C SER A 184 -11.55 -17.08 6.32
N PRO A 185 -10.88 -18.08 6.93
CA PRO A 185 -11.00 -18.39 8.36
C PRO A 185 -10.14 -17.50 9.27
N SER A 186 -9.14 -16.78 8.74
CA SER A 186 -8.17 -16.02 9.53
C SER A 186 -8.18 -14.54 9.12
N PRO A 187 -8.11 -13.58 10.05
CA PRO A 187 -8.03 -12.15 9.73
C PRO A 187 -6.72 -11.75 9.04
N TYR A 188 -5.69 -12.61 9.12
CA TYR A 188 -4.38 -12.38 8.53
C TYR A 188 -4.25 -12.85 7.08
N PHE A 189 -5.37 -13.19 6.42
CA PHE A 189 -5.39 -13.75 5.05
C PHE A 189 -4.73 -12.89 3.97
N VAL A 190 -4.46 -11.63 4.28
CA VAL A 190 -3.87 -10.63 3.37
C VAL A 190 -2.34 -10.69 3.37
N LEU A 191 -1.75 -11.16 4.47
CA LEU A 191 -0.31 -11.11 4.70
C LEU A 191 0.39 -12.27 3.96
N PRO A 192 1.29 -12.02 3.00
CA PRO A 192 1.93 -13.08 2.24
C PRO A 192 2.86 -13.96 3.09
N GLN A 193 3.37 -13.46 4.22
CA GLN A 193 4.24 -14.24 5.10
C GLN A 193 3.54 -15.33 5.90
N VAL A 194 2.20 -15.33 5.99
CA VAL A 194 1.49 -16.27 6.86
C VAL A 194 1.02 -17.52 6.12
N VAL A 195 0.78 -18.60 6.87
CA VAL A 195 0.24 -19.85 6.32
C VAL A 195 -1.19 -19.65 5.80
N GLU A 196 -1.97 -18.81 6.45
CA GLU A 196 -3.38 -18.51 6.17
C GLU A 196 -3.61 -17.54 5.00
N TYR A 197 -2.55 -17.17 4.28
CA TYR A 197 -2.61 -16.26 3.13
C TYR A 197 -3.52 -16.83 2.02
N ASP A 198 -4.55 -16.07 1.66
CA ASP A 198 -5.43 -16.36 0.52
C ASP A 198 -5.25 -15.29 -0.56
N PRO A 199 -4.58 -15.60 -1.69
CA PRO A 199 -4.30 -14.62 -2.74
C PRO A 199 -5.57 -14.03 -3.37
N GLY A 200 -6.66 -14.82 -3.45
CA GLY A 200 -7.91 -14.36 -4.04
C GLY A 200 -8.59 -13.28 -3.18
N SER A 201 -8.82 -13.59 -1.90
CA SER A 201 -9.39 -12.64 -0.96
C SER A 201 -8.46 -11.45 -0.70
N SER A 202 -7.14 -11.69 -0.61
CA SER A 202 -6.13 -10.64 -0.45
C SER A 202 -6.22 -9.62 -1.57
N SER A 203 -6.16 -10.08 -2.83
CA SER A 203 -6.25 -9.20 -4.02
C SER A 203 -7.56 -8.42 -4.04
N LEU A 204 -8.69 -9.07 -3.76
CA LEU A 204 -10.00 -8.41 -3.73
C LEU A 204 -10.10 -7.36 -2.62
N SER A 205 -9.58 -7.65 -1.43
CA SER A 205 -9.53 -6.68 -0.31
C SER A 205 -8.63 -5.50 -0.62
N HIS A 206 -7.50 -5.75 -1.28
CA HIS A 206 -6.53 -4.73 -1.70
C HIS A 206 -7.15 -3.76 -2.69
N SER A 207 -7.76 -4.26 -3.78
CA SER A 207 -8.40 -3.39 -4.78
C SER A 207 -9.53 -2.53 -4.20
N ARG A 208 -10.34 -3.09 -3.28
CA ARG A 208 -11.39 -2.31 -2.59
C ARG A 208 -10.81 -1.22 -1.69
N THR A 209 -9.75 -1.55 -0.96
CA THR A 209 -9.04 -0.60 -0.11
C THR A 209 -8.44 0.53 -0.93
N LEU A 210 -7.83 0.22 -2.05
CA LEU A 210 -7.24 1.19 -2.97
C LEU A 210 -8.29 2.18 -3.50
N VAL A 211 -9.47 1.70 -3.91
CA VAL A 211 -10.58 2.57 -4.35
C VAL A 211 -11.05 3.48 -3.20
N PHE A 212 -11.12 2.95 -1.98
CA PHE A 212 -11.47 3.73 -0.79
C PHE A 212 -10.43 4.82 -0.48
N LEU A 213 -9.15 4.47 -0.49
CA LEU A 213 -8.06 5.42 -0.24
C LEU A 213 -8.03 6.52 -1.28
N ARG A 214 -8.13 6.19 -2.57
CA ARG A 214 -8.18 7.18 -3.66
C ARG A 214 -9.34 8.16 -3.49
N LYS A 215 -10.51 7.68 -3.05
CA LYS A 215 -11.69 8.52 -2.81
C LYS A 215 -11.49 9.54 -1.68
N TRP A 216 -10.85 9.14 -0.58
CA TRP A 216 -10.77 9.97 0.63
C TRP A 216 -9.48 10.79 0.75
N LEU A 217 -8.36 10.24 0.26
CA LEU A 217 -7.09 10.95 0.19
C LEU A 217 -6.99 11.85 -1.05
N GLY A 218 -7.75 11.55 -2.12
CA GLY A 218 -7.71 12.31 -3.37
C GLY A 218 -6.55 11.94 -4.28
N GLY A 219 -5.88 10.81 -4.04
CA GLY A 219 -4.75 10.34 -4.85
C GLY A 219 -4.25 8.96 -4.40
N PRO A 220 -3.24 8.39 -5.07
CA PRO A 220 -2.49 8.95 -6.21
C PRO A 220 -3.29 8.89 -7.51
N THR A 221 -3.34 10.01 -8.24
CA THR A 221 -3.92 10.08 -9.58
C THR A 221 -2.81 9.94 -10.60
N PHE A 222 -2.87 8.90 -11.41
CA PHE A 222 -1.94 8.70 -12.53
C PHE A 222 -2.58 9.22 -13.81
N ASP A 223 -1.80 9.96 -14.60
CA ASP A 223 -2.18 10.31 -15.96
C ASP A 223 -1.94 9.09 -16.86
N LEU A 224 -2.99 8.27 -16.99
CA LEU A 224 -2.92 7.05 -17.79
C LEU A 224 -2.67 7.38 -19.27
N GLU A 225 -3.15 8.52 -19.78
CA GLU A 225 -2.93 8.91 -21.18
C GLU A 225 -1.45 9.17 -21.43
N ALA A 226 -0.80 9.96 -20.56
CA ALA A 226 0.64 10.20 -20.66
C ALA A 226 1.49 8.91 -20.56
N ILE A 227 1.11 7.97 -19.70
CA ILE A 227 1.83 6.69 -19.56
C ILE A 227 1.61 5.81 -20.80
N TRP A 228 0.41 5.82 -21.38
CA TRP A 228 0.12 5.13 -22.63
C TRP A 228 0.85 5.75 -23.83
N GLU A 229 0.94 7.08 -23.91
CA GLU A 229 1.72 7.79 -24.93
C GLU A 229 3.21 7.44 -24.83
N GLU A 230 3.78 7.40 -23.62
CA GLU A 230 5.16 6.97 -23.40
C GLU A 230 5.39 5.52 -23.85
N HIS A 231 4.49 4.60 -23.49
CA HIS A 231 4.58 3.20 -23.91
C HIS A 231 4.53 3.05 -25.43
N THR A 232 3.55 3.69 -26.07
CA THR A 232 3.37 3.64 -27.53
C THR A 232 4.53 4.30 -28.27
N TYR A 233 5.12 5.36 -27.72
CA TYR A 233 6.36 5.95 -28.25
C TYR A 233 7.51 4.93 -28.26
N PHE A 234 7.76 4.23 -27.15
CA PHE A 234 8.84 3.24 -27.10
C PHE A 234 8.58 2.01 -27.97
N GLU A 235 7.31 1.61 -28.10
CA GLU A 235 6.93 0.45 -28.92
C GLU A 235 7.05 0.75 -30.42
N PHE A 236 6.52 1.89 -30.87
CA PHE A 236 6.34 2.15 -32.30
C PHE A 236 7.37 3.09 -32.91
N GLU A 237 7.83 4.11 -32.16
CA GLU A 237 8.76 5.12 -32.65
C GLU A 237 10.21 4.75 -32.35
N ASP A 238 10.55 4.57 -31.06
CA ASP A 238 11.92 4.19 -30.64
C ASP A 238 12.21 2.70 -30.91
N ARG A 239 11.16 1.87 -30.95
CA ARG A 239 11.22 0.40 -31.15
C ARG A 239 12.19 -0.31 -30.21
N SER A 240 12.40 0.26 -29.01
CA SER A 240 13.25 -0.35 -27.99
C SER A 240 12.46 -1.36 -27.20
N VAL A 241 12.87 -2.63 -27.29
CA VAL A 241 12.24 -3.70 -26.52
C VAL A 241 12.46 -3.47 -25.03
N ALA A 242 13.67 -3.06 -24.63
CA ALA A 242 13.98 -2.85 -23.22
C ALA A 242 13.13 -1.74 -22.58
N LYS A 243 12.91 -0.62 -23.28
CA LYS A 243 12.09 0.49 -22.78
C LYS A 243 10.60 0.20 -22.84
N THR A 244 10.14 -0.52 -23.87
CA THR A 244 8.74 -0.97 -23.97
C THR A 244 8.41 -1.94 -22.84
N MET A 245 9.29 -2.90 -22.55
CA MET A 245 9.13 -3.80 -21.41
C MET A 245 9.18 -3.05 -20.07
N GLY A 246 10.01 -2.00 -19.97
CA GLY A 246 10.10 -1.15 -18.79
C GLY A 246 8.84 -0.31 -18.53
N THR A 247 8.01 -0.03 -19.55
CA THR A 247 6.73 0.70 -19.44
C THR A 247 5.51 -0.20 -19.31
N MET A 248 5.62 -1.49 -19.62
CA MET A 248 4.49 -2.44 -19.72
C MET A 248 3.80 -2.76 -18.37
N VAL A 249 4.46 -2.56 -17.22
CA VAL A 249 3.96 -3.01 -15.90
C VAL A 249 3.80 -1.89 -14.88
N VAL A 250 4.28 -0.67 -15.16
CA VAL A 250 4.45 0.35 -14.10
C VAL A 250 3.21 1.23 -13.87
N CYS A 251 2.03 0.71 -14.22
CA CYS A 251 0.76 1.44 -14.16
C CYS A 251 -0.26 0.85 -13.16
N LEU A 252 0.09 -0.20 -12.42
CA LEU A 252 -0.75 -0.77 -11.37
C LEU A 252 0.10 -1.04 -10.12
#